data_AF-A0AAU9KRP8-F1
#
_entry.id   AF-A0AAU9KRP8-F1
#
_cell.length_a   1.000
_cell.length_b   1.000
_cell.length_c   1.000
_cell.angle_alpha   90.00
_cell.angle_beta   90.00
_cell.angle_gamma   90.00
#
_symmetry.space_group_name_H-M   'P 1'
#
loop_
_entity.id
_entity.type
_entity.pdbx_description
1 polymer ?
#
loop_
_entity_poly.entity_id
_entity_poly.type
_entity_poly.pdbx_seq_one_letter_code
_entity_poly.pdbx_strand_id
1 'polypeptide(L)'
;MGCFNTLVGAAFYGGNYVTGEYTLKLAERPHPKELCLKIGAACVAIIAVYQSVFVLPEWDALVTKPIAEASGNTTYIVSALVAYTVSQLAHGLTYFVILGSSGAVTTGIMQSLRAVCVFVISSMLYCSQQESQCFNTKRGVATLIVVSGVMFYSWAKSQQKSTSVLAPPSSQQIMKDSKTMMITGKNYIV
;
A
#
# COMPACT_ATOMS: atom_id res chain seq x y z
N MET A 1 9.15 -22.48 8.54
CA MET A 1 7.87 -21.80 8.86
C MET A 1 7.82 -20.34 8.38
N GLY A 2 8.87 -19.53 8.58
CA GLY A 2 8.88 -18.11 8.17
C GLY A 2 8.57 -17.85 6.68
N CYS A 3 9.27 -18.51 5.74
CA CYS A 3 9.06 -18.28 4.30
C CYS A 3 7.63 -18.57 3.84
N PHE A 4 7.02 -19.65 4.33
CA PHE A 4 5.64 -20.00 3.99
C PHE A 4 4.66 -18.92 4.49
N ASN A 5 4.81 -18.47 5.73
CA ASN A 5 3.95 -17.43 6.29
C ASN A 5 4.09 -16.10 5.53
N THR A 6 5.31 -15.76 5.11
CA THR A 6 5.55 -14.58 4.27
C THR A 6 4.88 -14.70 2.89
N LEU A 7 4.92 -15.88 2.26
CA LEU A 7 4.25 -16.11 0.97
C LEU A 7 2.73 -15.98 1.08
N VAL A 8 2.14 -16.59 2.11
CA VAL A 8 0.71 -16.48 2.39
C VAL A 8 0.33 -15.02 2.66
N GLY A 9 1.09 -14.32 3.51
CA GLY A 9 0.89 -12.90 3.77
C GLY A 9 0.99 -12.04 2.52
N ALA A 10 1.97 -12.30 1.65
CA ALA A 10 2.12 -11.59 0.38
C ALA A 10 0.94 -11.82 -0.56
N ALA A 11 0.39 -13.04 -0.61
CA ALA A 11 -0.80 -13.36 -1.40
C ALA A 11 -2.03 -12.57 -0.92
N PHE A 12 -2.29 -12.56 0.40
CA PHE A 12 -3.38 -11.75 0.97
C PHE A 12 -3.18 -10.26 0.72
N TYR A 13 -1.94 -9.76 0.86
CA TYR A 13 -1.63 -8.35 0.63
C TYR A 13 -1.84 -7.94 -0.84
N GLY A 14 -1.43 -8.80 -1.79
CA GLY A 14 -1.74 -8.60 -3.21
C GLY A 14 -3.24 -8.66 -3.51
N GLY A 15 -3.97 -9.60 -2.88
CA GLY A 15 -5.43 -9.69 -2.99
C GLY A 15 -6.15 -8.43 -2.51
N ASN A 16 -5.65 -7.80 -1.45
CA ASN A 16 -6.16 -6.51 -0.97
C ASN A 16 -6.01 -5.41 -2.02
N TYR A 17 -4.92 -5.41 -2.80
CA TYR A 17 -4.70 -4.39 -3.83
C TYR A 17 -5.72 -4.54 -4.96
N VAL A 18 -5.93 -5.77 -5.43
CA VAL A 18 -6.90 -6.07 -6.49
C VAL A 18 -8.32 -5.80 -6.02
N THR A 19 -8.67 -6.23 -4.81
CA THR A 19 -10.01 -6.01 -4.24
C THR A 19 -10.28 -4.52 -4.01
N GLY A 20 -9.28 -3.78 -3.52
CA GLY A 20 -9.37 -2.33 -3.33
C GLY A 20 -9.53 -1.60 -4.66
N GLU A 21 -8.76 -1.97 -5.69
CA GLU A 21 -8.92 -1.42 -7.04
C GLU A 21 -10.30 -1.74 -7.62
N TYR A 22 -10.77 -2.98 -7.47
CA TYR A 22 -12.11 -3.39 -7.92
C TYR A 22 -13.21 -2.57 -7.24
N THR A 23 -13.13 -2.39 -5.92
CA THR A 23 -14.07 -1.59 -5.13
C THR A 23 -14.10 -0.14 -5.58
N LEU A 24 -12.93 0.45 -5.91
CA LEU A 24 -12.84 1.83 -6.40
C LEU A 24 -13.34 2.00 -7.85
N LYS A 25 -13.52 0.90 -8.58
CA LYS A 25 -14.03 0.86 -9.97
C LYS A 25 -15.52 0.51 -10.08
N LEU A 26 -16.20 0.22 -8.96
CA LEU A 26 -17.64 -0.08 -8.94
C LEU A 26 -18.48 1.14 -9.38
N ALA A 27 -19.68 0.89 -9.91
CA ALA A 27 -20.58 1.95 -10.37
C ALA A 27 -20.96 2.91 -9.23
N GLU A 28 -21.19 2.37 -8.04
CA GLU A 28 -21.32 3.12 -6.79
C GLU A 28 -19.94 3.20 -6.10
N ARG A 29 -19.04 4.01 -6.67
CA ARG A 29 -17.66 4.13 -6.16
C ARG A 29 -17.64 4.88 -4.81
N PRO A 30 -17.12 4.27 -3.74
CA PRO A 30 -16.83 5.02 -2.52
C PRO A 30 -15.66 5.97 -2.77
N HIS A 31 -15.68 7.14 -2.12
CA HIS A 31 -14.53 8.03 -2.20
C HIS A 31 -13.30 7.34 -1.56
N PRO A 32 -12.07 7.45 -2.11
CA PRO A 32 -10.89 6.75 -1.59
C PRO A 32 -10.63 6.95 -0.09
N LYS A 33 -10.96 8.15 0.43
CA LYS A 33 -10.87 8.48 1.86
C LYS A 33 -11.88 7.69 2.72
N GLU A 34 -13.08 7.49 2.22
CA GLU A 34 -14.13 6.74 2.91
C GLU A 34 -13.80 5.25 2.97
N LEU A 35 -13.27 4.70 1.87
CA LEU A 35 -12.78 3.33 1.84
C LEU A 35 -11.61 3.13 2.83
N CYS A 36 -10.67 4.07 2.88
CA CYS A 36 -9.58 4.07 3.84
C CYS A 36 -10.08 4.07 5.29
N LEU A 37 -11.09 4.89 5.61
CA LEU A 37 -11.68 4.96 6.95
C LEU A 37 -12.41 3.67 7.33
N LYS A 38 -13.23 3.12 6.43
CA LYS A 38 -13.98 1.88 6.67
C LYS A 38 -13.06 0.69 6.90
N ILE A 39 -12.05 0.51 6.05
CA ILE A 39 -11.06 -0.56 6.20
C ILE A 39 -10.21 -0.33 7.46
N GLY A 40 -9.75 0.91 7.69
CA GLY A 40 -8.97 1.27 8.86
C GLY A 40 -9.71 0.99 10.18
N ALA A 41 -10.99 1.35 10.27
CA ALA A 41 -11.81 1.09 11.44
C ALA A 41 -12.00 -0.41 11.70
N ALA A 42 -12.23 -1.21 10.65
CA ALA A 42 -12.33 -2.66 10.77
C ALA A 42 -11.01 -3.28 11.26
N CYS A 43 -9.87 -2.83 10.73
CA CYS A 43 -8.56 -3.29 11.18
C CYS A 43 -8.29 -2.93 12.65
N VAL A 44 -8.62 -1.70 13.07
CA VAL A 44 -8.48 -1.27 14.47
C VAL A 44 -9.34 -2.12 15.39
N ALA A 45 -10.58 -2.45 15.00
CA ALA A 45 -11.46 -3.31 15.79
C ALA A 45 -10.87 -4.72 15.97
N ILE A 46 -10.35 -5.32 14.88
CA ILE A 46 -9.72 -6.66 14.93
C ILE A 46 -8.48 -6.63 15.83
N ILE A 47 -7.62 -5.62 15.67
CA ILE A 47 -6.42 -5.47 16.50
C ILE A 47 -6.81 -5.25 17.96
N ALA A 48 -7.85 -4.46 18.26
CA ALA A 48 -8.31 -4.24 19.63
C ALA A 48 -8.77 -5.54 20.31
N VAL A 49 -9.46 -6.42 19.59
CA VAL A 49 -9.83 -7.75 20.08
C VAL A 49 -8.57 -8.57 20.39
N TYR A 50 -7.60 -8.60 19.48
CA TYR A 50 -6.34 -9.31 19.72
C TYR A 50 -5.58 -8.76 20.94
N GLN A 51 -5.46 -7.43 21.05
CA GLN A 51 -4.77 -6.80 22.18
C GLN A 51 -5.47 -7.12 23.50
N SER A 52 -6.81 -7.08 23.53
CA SER A 52 -7.57 -7.35 24.77
C SER A 52 -7.53 -8.81 25.20
N VAL A 53 -7.54 -9.76 24.27
CA VAL A 53 -7.57 -11.20 24.59
C VAL A 53 -6.17 -11.76 24.85
N PHE A 54 -5.13 -11.28 24.16
CA PHE A 54 -3.79 -11.88 24.21
C PHE A 54 -2.71 -11.00 24.82
N VAL A 55 -2.77 -9.68 24.61
CA VAL A 55 -1.69 -8.78 25.06
C VAL A 55 -1.95 -8.22 26.46
N LEU A 56 -3.18 -7.81 26.76
CA LEU A 56 -3.53 -7.28 28.09
C LEU A 56 -3.34 -8.31 29.22
N PRO A 57 -3.70 -9.59 29.07
CA PRO A 57 -3.50 -10.57 30.15
C PRO A 57 -2.02 -10.77 30.50
N GLU A 58 -1.13 -10.67 29.51
CA GLU A 58 0.32 -10.86 29.66
C GLU A 58 1.08 -9.52 29.52
N TRP A 59 0.43 -8.42 29.91
CA TRP A 59 0.98 -7.06 29.77
C TRP A 59 2.34 -6.91 30.42
N ASP A 60 2.54 -7.56 31.57
CA ASP A 60 3.79 -7.42 32.31
C ASP A 60 4.97 -8.00 31.53
N ALA A 61 4.82 -9.23 31.04
CA ALA A 61 5.83 -9.94 30.27
C ALA A 61 6.10 -9.28 28.91
N LEU A 62 5.07 -8.73 28.25
CA LEU A 62 5.17 -8.22 26.89
C LEU A 62 5.54 -6.73 26.80
N VAL A 63 5.19 -5.93 27.81
CA VAL A 63 5.31 -4.46 27.73
C VAL A 63 6.17 -3.89 28.86
N THR A 64 5.80 -4.06 30.13
CA THR A 64 6.49 -3.36 31.24
C THR A 64 7.90 -3.92 31.47
N LYS A 65 8.05 -5.25 31.47
CA LYS A 65 9.33 -5.90 31.75
C LYS A 65 10.41 -5.55 30.72
N PRO A 66 10.18 -5.63 29.40
CA PRO A 66 11.17 -5.21 28.40
C PRO A 66 11.51 -3.72 28.47
N ILE A 67 10.55 -2.85 28.82
CA ILE A 67 10.80 -1.40 28.96
C ILE A 67 11.69 -1.15 30.18
N ALA A 68 11.41 -1.80 31.31
CA ALA A 68 12.21 -1.67 32.52
C ALA A 68 13.64 -2.20 32.33
N GLU A 69 13.79 -3.36 31.70
CA GLU A 69 15.10 -3.97 31.40
C GLU A 69 15.94 -3.09 30.46
N ALA A 70 15.31 -2.42 29.49
CA ALA A 70 15.98 -1.51 28.57
C ALA A 70 16.15 -0.08 29.13
N SER A 71 15.74 0.19 30.37
CA SER A 71 15.69 1.55 30.95
C SER A 71 14.97 2.57 30.05
N GLY A 72 13.90 2.10 29.40
CA GLY A 72 13.14 2.87 28.42
C GLY A 72 12.34 4.00 29.05
N ASN A 73 12.30 5.14 28.37
CA ASN A 73 11.51 6.29 28.81
C ASN A 73 10.11 6.25 28.15
N THR A 74 9.08 6.09 28.98
CA THR A 74 7.68 5.99 28.56
C THR A 74 7.22 7.16 27.70
N THR A 75 7.66 8.39 27.99
CA THR A 75 7.26 9.59 27.23
C THR A 75 7.77 9.53 25.80
N TYR A 76 9.00 9.07 25.58
CA TYR A 76 9.55 8.89 24.22
C TYR A 76 8.88 7.74 23.48
N ILE A 77 8.52 6.67 24.17
CA ILE A 77 7.80 5.54 23.57
C ILE A 77 6.42 5.98 23.09
N VAL A 78 5.67 6.67 23.95
CA VAL A 78 4.33 7.18 23.60
C VAL A 78 4.42 8.20 22.48
N SER A 79 5.38 9.13 22.50
CA SER A 79 5.53 10.11 21.42
C SER A 79 5.93 9.45 20.08
N ALA A 80 6.80 8.44 20.10
CA ALA A 80 7.15 7.65 18.92
C ALA A 80 5.94 6.88 18.38
N LEU A 81 5.09 6.31 19.24
CA LEU A 81 3.86 5.64 18.84
C LEU A 81 2.85 6.59 18.20
N VAL A 82 2.70 7.80 18.75
CA VAL A 82 1.84 8.84 18.16
C VAL A 82 2.37 9.26 16.79
N ALA A 83 3.67 9.55 16.68
CA ALA A 83 4.31 9.92 15.41
C ALA A 83 4.17 8.80 14.36
N TYR A 84 4.36 7.55 14.76
CA TYR A 84 4.16 6.38 13.90
C TYR A 84 2.71 6.29 13.42
N THR A 85 1.73 6.49 14.31
CA THR A 85 0.31 6.42 13.96
C THR A 85 -0.07 7.49 12.93
N VAL A 86 0.38 8.74 13.12
CA VAL A 86 0.14 9.83 12.17
C VAL A 86 0.80 9.53 10.82
N SER A 87 2.03 9.02 10.83
CA SER A 87 2.74 8.60 9.61
C SER A 87 1.98 7.50 8.85
N GLN A 88 1.47 6.50 9.57
CA GLN A 88 0.69 5.41 8.98
C GLN A 88 -0.66 5.88 8.43
N LEU A 89 -1.31 6.86 9.06
CA LEU A 89 -2.52 7.49 8.53
C LEU A 89 -2.23 8.21 7.19
N ALA A 90 -1.18 9.03 7.16
CA ALA A 90 -0.77 9.73 5.93
C ALA A 90 -0.40 8.74 4.82
N HIS A 91 0.30 7.66 5.17
CA HIS A 91 0.62 6.57 4.26
C HIS A 91 -0.62 5.88 3.71
N GLY A 92 -1.58 5.51 4.57
CA GLY A 92 -2.83 4.87 4.17
C GLY A 92 -3.67 5.72 3.22
N LEU A 93 -3.83 7.02 3.53
CA LEU A 93 -4.56 7.95 2.66
C LEU A 93 -3.91 8.06 1.28
N THR A 94 -2.58 8.24 1.25
CA THR A 94 -1.83 8.34 0.00
C THR A 94 -1.93 7.05 -0.82
N TYR A 95 -1.87 5.89 -0.14
CA TYR A 95 -2.04 4.59 -0.77
C TYR A 95 -3.38 4.48 -1.51
N PHE A 96 -4.51 4.79 -0.87
CA PHE A 96 -5.82 4.67 -1.53
C PHE A 96 -6.01 5.69 -2.67
N VAL A 97 -5.40 6.87 -2.57
CA VAL A 97 -5.40 7.87 -3.66
C VAL A 97 -4.60 7.38 -4.87
N ILE A 98 -3.41 6.81 -4.65
CA ILE A 98 -2.58 6.22 -5.71
C ILE A 98 -3.29 5.00 -6.31
N LEU A 99 -3.91 4.15 -5.48
CA LEU A 99 -4.63 2.96 -5.93
C LEU A 99 -5.79 3.33 -6.86
N GLY A 100 -6.58 4.34 -6.51
CA GLY A 100 -7.72 4.78 -7.31
C GLY A 100 -7.32 5.47 -8.63
N SER A 101 -6.17 6.15 -8.67
CA SER A 101 -5.71 6.89 -9.85
C SER A 101 -4.82 6.06 -10.79
N SER A 102 -4.02 5.14 -10.24
CA SER A 102 -2.96 4.43 -10.98
C SER A 102 -3.16 2.91 -11.04
N GLY A 103 -4.09 2.35 -10.26
CA GLY A 103 -4.39 0.91 -10.22
C GLY A 103 -3.45 0.10 -9.32
N ALA A 104 -3.81 -1.17 -9.09
CA ALA A 104 -3.11 -2.07 -8.16
C ALA A 104 -1.67 -2.35 -8.59
N VAL A 105 -1.44 -2.55 -9.90
CA VAL A 105 -0.10 -2.90 -10.43
C VAL A 105 0.88 -1.75 -10.22
N THR A 106 0.54 -0.52 -10.61
CA THR A 106 1.41 0.64 -10.40
C THR A 106 1.63 0.88 -8.90
N THR A 107 0.60 0.70 -8.08
CA THR A 107 0.71 0.84 -6.62
C THR A 107 1.68 -0.17 -6.01
N GLY A 108 1.65 -1.43 -6.46
CA GLY A 108 2.60 -2.45 -6.03
C GLY A 108 4.06 -2.13 -6.40
N ILE A 109 4.28 -1.59 -7.59
CA ILE A 109 5.61 -1.16 -8.04
C ILE A 109 6.11 0.01 -7.18
N MET A 110 5.26 0.99 -6.88
CA MET A 110 5.59 2.09 -5.97
C MET A 110 5.91 1.62 -4.55
N GLN A 111 5.21 0.59 -4.06
CA GLN A 111 5.52 0.00 -2.76
C GLN A 111 6.88 -0.72 -2.76
N SER A 112 7.25 -1.42 -3.84
CA SER A 112 8.60 -2.00 -3.95
C SER A 112 9.70 -0.94 -4.01
N LEU A 113 9.45 0.16 -4.72
CA LEU A 113 10.40 1.28 -4.79
C LEU A 113 10.59 1.92 -3.40
N ARG A 114 9.49 2.15 -2.67
CA ARG A 114 9.54 2.63 -1.28
C ARG A 114 10.40 1.72 -0.41
N ALA A 115 10.22 0.40 -0.50
CA ALA A 115 10.99 -0.55 0.30
C ALA A 115 12.50 -0.43 0.03
N VAL A 116 12.89 -0.28 -1.23
CA VAL A 116 14.28 -0.03 -1.64
C VAL A 116 14.81 1.29 -1.07
N CYS A 117 14.04 2.38 -1.21
CA CYS A 117 14.44 3.69 -0.68
C CYS A 117 14.64 3.65 0.84
N VAL A 118 13.70 3.04 1.57
CA VAL A 118 13.80 2.86 3.02
C VAL A 118 15.02 2.04 3.38
N PHE A 119 15.31 0.97 2.64
CA PHE A 119 16.48 0.13 2.87
C PHE A 119 17.79 0.92 2.70
N VAL A 120 17.93 1.69 1.62
CA VAL A 120 19.11 2.52 1.37
C VAL A 120 19.28 3.59 2.45
N ILE A 121 18.22 4.35 2.74
CA ILE A 121 18.25 5.41 3.77
C ILE A 121 18.59 4.81 5.13
N SER A 122 17.98 3.68 5.49
CA SER A 122 18.26 3.01 6.76
C SER A 122 19.72 2.55 6.86
N SER A 123 20.31 2.10 5.76
CA SER A 123 21.73 1.72 5.76
C SER A 123 22.67 2.91 5.96
N MET A 124 22.30 4.09 5.46
CA MET A 124 23.08 5.32 5.65
C MET A 124 22.97 5.85 7.08
N LEU A 125 21.77 5.79 7.67
CA LEU A 125 21.48 6.40 8.98
C LEU A 125 21.81 5.49 10.16
N TYR A 126 21.61 4.17 10.02
CA TYR A 126 21.62 3.24 11.15
C TYR A 126 22.70 2.16 11.09
N CYS A 127 23.55 2.12 10.06
CA CYS A 127 24.61 1.10 9.98
C CYS A 127 25.60 1.17 11.17
N SER A 128 25.83 2.36 11.75
CA SER A 128 26.66 2.50 12.95
C SER A 128 26.00 1.99 14.24
N GLN A 129 24.66 1.88 14.26
CA GLN A 129 23.89 1.45 15.44
C GLN A 129 23.46 -0.02 15.35
N GLN A 130 23.22 -0.52 14.13
CA GLN A 130 22.79 -1.88 13.87
C GLN A 130 23.49 -2.42 12.62
N GLU A 131 24.44 -3.35 12.79
CA GLU A 131 25.12 -4.02 11.67
C GLU A 131 24.14 -4.72 10.71
N SER A 132 23.00 -5.19 11.24
CA SER A 132 21.94 -5.81 10.45
C SER A 132 21.30 -4.86 9.43
N GLN A 133 21.48 -3.54 9.57
CA GLN A 133 21.00 -2.52 8.64
C GLN A 133 22.06 -2.07 7.65
N CYS A 134 23.32 -2.52 7.78
CA CYS A 134 24.38 -2.18 6.85
C CYS A 134 24.11 -2.73 5.44
N PHE A 135 24.67 -2.00 4.46
CA PHE A 135 24.51 -2.31 3.06
C PHE A 135 25.44 -3.47 2.67
N ASN A 136 24.87 -4.62 2.35
CA ASN A 136 25.60 -5.82 1.93
C ASN A 136 25.46 -6.05 0.42
N THR A 137 26.43 -6.73 -0.18
CA THR A 137 26.43 -7.06 -1.62
C THR A 137 25.13 -7.75 -2.07
N LYS A 138 24.60 -8.69 -1.27
CA LYS A 138 23.32 -9.37 -1.55
C LYS A 138 22.13 -8.40 -1.63
N ARG A 139 22.10 -7.40 -0.74
CA ARG A 139 21.06 -6.35 -0.70
C ARG A 139 21.24 -5.33 -1.82
N GLY A 140 22.49 -5.05 -2.21
CA GLY A 140 22.80 -4.23 -3.38
C GLY A 140 22.32 -4.85 -4.69
N VAL A 141 22.59 -6.14 -4.91
CA VAL A 141 22.08 -6.86 -6.10
C VAL A 141 20.56 -6.87 -6.14
N ALA A 142 19.90 -7.16 -5.01
CA ALA A 142 18.44 -7.11 -4.91
C ALA A 142 17.87 -5.72 -5.25
N THR A 143 18.53 -4.66 -4.75
CA THR A 143 18.16 -3.26 -5.05
C THR A 143 18.26 -2.97 -6.54
N LEU A 144 19.34 -3.36 -7.21
CA LEU A 144 19.52 -3.16 -8.64
C LEU A 144 18.41 -3.84 -9.46
N ILE A 145 18.08 -5.10 -9.12
CA ILE A 145 17.01 -5.85 -9.81
C ILE A 145 15.67 -5.10 -9.72
N VAL A 146 15.31 -4.62 -8.53
CA VAL A 146 14.04 -3.89 -8.32
C VAL A 146 14.04 -2.57 -9.10
N VAL A 147 15.12 -1.79 -9.02
CA VAL A 147 15.24 -0.51 -9.75
C VAL A 147 15.15 -0.73 -11.26
N SER A 148 15.86 -1.72 -11.81
CA SER A 148 15.77 -2.08 -13.22
C SER A 148 14.35 -2.46 -13.64
N GLY A 149 13.63 -3.23 -12.81
CA GLY A 149 12.23 -3.60 -13.05
C GLY A 149 11.28 -2.39 -13.06
N VAL A 150 11.44 -1.46 -12.11
CA VAL A 150 10.66 -0.22 -12.03
C VAL A 150 10.92 0.66 -13.26
N MET A 151 12.18 0.78 -13.69
CA MET A 151 12.56 1.56 -14.87
C MET A 151 11.98 0.94 -16.14
N PHE A 152 12.08 -0.38 -16.30
CA PHE A 152 11.50 -1.09 -17.44
C PHE A 152 9.98 -0.93 -17.51
N TYR A 153 9.28 -1.07 -16.38
CA TYR A 153 7.83 -0.85 -16.32
C TYR A 153 7.45 0.59 -16.71
N SER A 154 8.19 1.57 -16.20
CA SER A 154 7.95 2.98 -16.48
C SER A 154 8.15 3.29 -17.97
N TRP A 155 9.20 2.73 -18.58
CA TRP A 155 9.45 2.83 -20.01
C TRP A 155 8.33 2.18 -20.83
N ALA A 156 7.94 0.94 -20.49
CA ALA A 156 6.86 0.23 -21.20
C ALA A 156 5.51 0.98 -21.11
N LYS A 157 5.18 1.54 -19.94
CA LYS A 157 3.97 2.33 -19.73
C LYS A 157 4.00 3.66 -20.51
N SER A 158 5.16 4.29 -20.62
CA SER A 158 5.37 5.50 -21.44
C SER A 158 5.07 5.24 -22.92
N GLN A 159 5.53 4.10 -23.46
CA GLN A 159 5.29 3.72 -24.85
C GLN A 159 3.80 3.53 -25.16
N GLN A 160 3.05 2.86 -24.26
CA GLN A 160 1.60 2.68 -24.41
C GLN A 160 0.86 4.01 -24.47
N LYS A 161 1.26 4.98 -23.65
CA LYS A 161 0.69 6.34 -23.68
C LYS A 161 0.95 7.01 -25.02
N SER A 162 2.17 6.95 -25.54
CA SER A 162 2.54 7.54 -26.84
C SER A 162 1.80 6.91 -28.01
N THR A 163 1.62 5.58 -28.03
CA THR A 163 0.86 4.89 -29.09
C THR A 163 -0.64 5.20 -29.04
N SER A 164 -1.23 5.37 -27.84
CA SER A 164 -2.63 5.76 -27.71
C SER A 164 -2.94 7.17 -28.22
N VAL A 165 -1.94 8.06 -28.24
CA VAL A 165 -2.06 9.43 -28.77
C VAL A 165 -1.90 9.46 -30.30
N LEU A 166 -1.17 8.51 -30.88
CA LEU A 166 -0.95 8.43 -32.34
C LEU A 166 -2.01 7.61 -33.09
N ALA A 167 -2.89 6.89 -32.39
CA ALA A 167 -3.98 6.17 -33.04
C ALA A 167 -5.08 7.17 -33.50
N PRO A 168 -5.48 7.19 -34.78
CA PRO A 168 -6.67 7.93 -35.19
C PRO A 168 -7.90 7.37 -34.45
N PRO A 169 -8.96 8.18 -34.24
CA PRO A 169 -10.13 7.76 -33.47
C PRO A 169 -10.73 6.51 -34.12
N SER A 170 -10.51 5.36 -33.49
CA SER A 170 -11.08 4.10 -33.94
C SER A 170 -12.61 4.16 -33.77
N SER A 171 -13.34 3.80 -34.82
CA SER A 171 -14.82 3.78 -34.92
C SER A 171 -15.57 3.06 -33.78
N GLN A 172 -14.88 2.39 -32.85
CA GLN A 172 -15.51 1.75 -31.69
C GLN A 172 -16.03 2.74 -30.64
N GLN A 173 -15.52 3.98 -30.60
CA GLN A 173 -15.96 4.99 -29.64
C GLN A 173 -17.35 5.56 -29.98
N ILE A 174 -17.64 5.73 -31.28
CA ILE A 174 -18.94 6.23 -31.77
C ILE A 174 -20.08 5.24 -31.46
N MET A 175 -19.81 3.92 -31.53
CA MET A 175 -20.85 2.92 -31.27
C MET A 175 -21.15 2.73 -29.77
N LYS A 176 -20.18 3.01 -28.88
CA LYS A 176 -20.38 2.93 -27.43
C LYS A 176 -21.09 4.17 -26.89
N ASP A 177 -20.80 5.35 -27.43
CA ASP A 177 -21.58 6.58 -27.12
C ASP A 177 -23.00 6.50 -27.67
N SER A 178 -23.21 5.96 -28.89
CA SER A 178 -24.55 5.78 -29.44
C SER A 178 -25.41 4.80 -28.62
N LYS A 179 -24.83 3.68 -28.14
CA LYS A 179 -25.55 2.76 -27.23
C LYS A 179 -25.85 3.37 -25.86
N THR A 180 -24.94 4.19 -25.32
CA THR A 180 -25.14 4.85 -24.02
C THR A 180 -26.20 5.95 -24.12
N MET A 181 -26.23 6.69 -25.23
CA MET A 181 -27.25 7.70 -25.49
C MET A 181 -28.65 7.10 -25.73
N MET A 182 -28.74 5.93 -26.38
CA MET A 182 -30.02 5.22 -26.54
C MET A 182 -30.59 4.64 -25.23
N ILE A 183 -29.75 4.27 -24.25
CA ILE A 183 -30.23 3.75 -22.96
C ILE A 183 -30.76 4.89 -22.07
N THR A 184 -30.14 6.07 -22.12
CA THR A 184 -30.58 7.23 -21.35
C THR A 184 -31.86 7.88 -21.90
N GLY A 185 -32.13 7.77 -23.20
CA GLY A 185 -33.33 8.34 -23.84
C GLY A 185 -34.63 7.57 -23.60
N LYS A 186 -34.59 6.37 -23.00
CA LYS A 186 -35.79 5.51 -22.85
C LYS A 186 -36.50 5.64 -21.49
N ASN A 187 -35.98 6.45 -20.56
CA ASN A 187 -36.52 6.58 -19.19
C ASN A 187 -37.22 7.92 -18.91
N TYR A 188 -37.64 8.67 -19.93
CA TYR A 188 -38.40 9.91 -19.76
C TYR A 188 -39.51 10.06 -20.79
N ILE A 189 -40.55 9.21 -20.76
CA ILE A 189 -41.88 9.54 -21.29
C ILE A 189 -42.94 8.83 -20.42
N VAL A 190 -43.65 9.66 -19.64
CA VAL A 190 -44.96 9.52 -18.96
C VAL A 190 -45.16 8.32 -18.01
#